data_AF-A0A2P6JIS6-F1
#
_entry.id   AF-A0A2P6JIS6-F1
#
_cell.length_a   1.000
_cell.length_b   1.000
_cell.length_c   1.000
_cell.angle_alpha   90.00
_cell.angle_beta   90.00
_cell.angle_gamma   90.00
#
_symmetry.space_group_name_H-M   'P 1'
#
loop_
_entity.id
_entity.type
_entity.pdbx_description
1 polymer ?
#
loop_
_entity_poly.entity_id
_entity_poly.type
_entity_poly.pdbx_seq_one_letter_code
_entity_poly.pdbx_strand_id
1 'polypeptide(L)'
;MSKDKQQPIFRVIFLNQGQVYELYARHIFQSELWGFLEIEELVFGERSQMLVDPGEEKLKNQFEGVNRSFIPAHAIVRIDEVERVGQAKISEAKGG
;
A
#
# COMPACT_ATOMS: atom_id res chain seq x y z
N MET A 1 4.40 -19.82 -25.22
CA MET A 1 4.55 -19.77 -23.75
C MET A 1 5.04 -18.39 -23.38
N SER A 2 4.15 -17.40 -23.32
CA SER A 2 4.52 -16.12 -22.73
C SER A 2 4.79 -16.41 -21.26
N LYS A 3 6.01 -16.17 -20.77
CA LYS A 3 6.22 -16.03 -19.33
C LYS A 3 5.20 -14.99 -18.89
N ASP A 4 4.22 -15.37 -18.09
CA ASP A 4 3.41 -14.40 -17.37
C ASP A 4 4.41 -13.50 -16.64
N LYS A 5 4.60 -12.28 -17.17
CA LYS A 5 5.33 -11.26 -16.44
C LYS A 5 4.46 -11.03 -15.23
N GLN A 6 4.90 -11.53 -14.07
CA GLN A 6 4.27 -11.20 -12.80
C GLN A 6 4.12 -9.68 -12.79
N GLN A 7 2.87 -9.21 -12.66
CA GLN A 7 2.62 -7.78 -12.55
C GLN A 7 3.46 -7.23 -11.40
N PRO A 8 4.13 -6.08 -11.59
CA PRO A 8 4.97 -5.49 -10.56
C PRO A 8 4.15 -5.30 -9.28
N ILE A 9 4.84 -5.32 -8.14
CA ILE A 9 4.27 -5.05 -6.84
C ILE A 9 5.03 -3.87 -6.27
N PHE A 10 4.31 -2.83 -5.90
CA PHE A 10 4.89 -1.65 -5.29
C PHE A 10 4.56 -1.64 -3.81
N ARG A 11 5.57 -1.55 -2.96
CA ARG A 11 5.42 -1.18 -1.55
C ARG A 11 5.40 0.33 -1.44
N VAL A 12 4.31 0.89 -0.92
CA VAL A 12 4.09 2.33 -0.76
C VAL A 12 3.99 2.65 0.72
N ILE A 13 4.93 3.45 1.21
CA ILE A 13 5.01 3.90 2.60
C ILE A 13 4.67 5.38 2.65
N PHE A 14 3.68 5.77 3.45
CA PHE A 14 3.23 7.16 3.55
C PHE A 14 2.69 7.52 4.93
N LEU A 15 2.71 8.81 5.24
CA LEU A 15 2.13 9.37 6.45
C LEU A 15 0.65 9.67 6.25
N ASN A 16 -0.17 9.28 7.22
CA ASN A 16 -1.59 9.61 7.26
C ASN A 16 -2.04 9.78 8.72
N GLN A 17 -2.52 10.96 9.08
CA GLN A 17 -3.05 11.28 10.43
C GLN A 17 -2.11 10.87 11.59
N GLY A 18 -0.81 11.14 11.48
CA GLY A 18 0.16 10.80 12.52
C GLY A 18 0.55 9.32 12.57
N GLN A 19 0.13 8.53 11.58
CA GLN A 19 0.52 7.13 11.44
C GLN A 19 1.27 6.93 10.12
N VAL A 20 2.15 5.94 10.10
CA VAL A 20 2.83 5.45 8.90
C VAL A 20 2.07 4.24 8.39
N TYR A 21 1.61 4.32 7.15
CA TYR A 21 0.95 3.24 6.42
C TYR A 21 1.97 2.59 5.50
N GLU A 22 2.04 1.26 5.52
CA GLU A 22 2.77 0.46 4.55
C GLU A 22 1.76 -0.41 3.80
N LEU A 23 1.54 -0.09 2.52
CA LEU A 23 0.59 -0.76 1.62
C LEU A 23 1.32 -1.35 0.42
N TYR A 24 0.68 -2.32 -0.23
CA TYR A 24 1.15 -2.91 -1.48
C TYR A 24 0.12 -2.68 -2.58
N ALA A 25 0.55 -2.35 -3.78
CA ALA A 25 -0.30 -2.04 -4.93
C ALA A 25 0.29 -2.63 -6.23
N ARG A 26 -0.54 -2.91 -7.23
CA ARG A 26 -0.06 -3.34 -8.57
C ARG A 26 0.30 -2.18 -9.47
N HIS A 27 -0.23 -1.01 -9.16
CA HIS A 27 -0.19 0.14 -10.03
C HIS A 27 0.08 1.42 -9.23
N ILE A 28 0.96 2.26 -9.77
CA ILE A 28 1.24 3.59 -9.26
C ILE A 28 1.42 4.56 -10.42
N PHE A 29 0.74 5.70 -10.36
CA PHE A 29 0.78 6.72 -11.42
C PHE A 29 0.75 8.13 -10.83
N GLN A 30 1.23 9.09 -11.62
CA GLN A 30 0.95 10.50 -11.35
C GLN A 30 -0.55 10.75 -11.52
N SER A 31 -1.16 11.46 -10.56
CA SER A 31 -2.57 11.80 -10.66
C SER A 31 -2.82 13.00 -11.55
N GLU A 32 -4.01 13.04 -12.15
CA GLU A 32 -4.60 14.26 -12.70
C GLU A 32 -4.93 15.29 -11.60
N LEU A 33 -5.06 14.84 -10.34
CA LEU A 33 -5.14 15.70 -9.18
C LEU A 33 -3.75 16.22 -8.81
N TRP A 34 -3.56 17.53 -8.95
CA TRP A 34 -2.28 18.16 -8.69
C TRP A 34 -1.77 17.87 -7.28
N GLY A 35 -0.53 17.35 -7.19
CA GLY A 35 0.12 17.02 -5.93
C GLY A 35 -0.22 15.65 -5.35
N PHE A 36 -0.92 14.78 -6.08
CA PHE A 36 -1.27 13.42 -5.64
C PHE A 36 -0.63 12.34 -6.52
N LEU A 37 -0.32 11.20 -5.90
CA LEU A 37 -0.06 9.93 -6.57
C LEU A 37 -1.28 9.02 -6.43
N GLU A 38 -1.54 8.24 -7.47
CA GLU A 38 -2.60 7.24 -7.49
C GLU A 38 -2.01 5.87 -7.26
N ILE A 39 -2.63 5.10 -6.36
CA ILE A 39 -2.34 3.67 -6.22
C ILE A 39 -3.62 2.87 -6.42
N GLU A 40 -3.52 1.77 -7.15
CA GLU A 40 -4.65 0.90 -7.50
C GLU A 40 -4.33 -0.57 -7.26
N GLU A 41 -5.40 -1.36 -7.18
CA GLU A 41 -5.33 -2.81 -6.95
C GLU A 41 -4.47 -3.11 -5.71
N LEU A 42 -4.92 -2.60 -4.57
CA LEU A 42 -4.26 -2.86 -3.29
C LEU A 42 -4.19 -4.36 -3.05
N VAL A 43 -2.98 -4.82 -2.75
CA VAL A 43 -2.68 -6.23 -2.50
C VAL A 43 -2.44 -6.40 -1.01
N PHE A 44 -3.20 -7.30 -0.40
CA PHE A 44 -2.94 -7.76 0.95
C PHE A 44 -2.31 -9.14 0.89
N GLY A 45 -1.43 -9.44 1.86
CA GLY A 45 -0.76 -10.73 1.92
C GLY A 45 -1.74 -11.90 2.03
N GLU A 46 -1.27 -13.10 1.69
CA GLU A 46 -2.08 -14.30 1.87
C GLU A 46 -2.38 -14.51 3.37
N ARG A 47 -3.60 -14.97 3.68
CA ARG A 47 -3.95 -15.49 5.00
C ARG A 47 -3.06 -16.70 5.30
N SER A 48 -1.86 -16.47 5.82
CA SER A 48 -1.15 -17.54 6.50
C SER A 48 -2.04 -17.97 7.67
N GLN A 49 -2.25 -19.27 7.87
CA GLN A 49 -3.11 -19.83 8.94
C GLN A 49 -2.67 -19.46 10.37
N MET A 50 -1.65 -18.61 10.51
CA MET A 50 -1.03 -18.25 11.76
C MET A 50 -1.29 -16.76 12.03
N LEU A 51 -2.12 -16.49 13.04
CA LEU A 51 -2.41 -15.17 13.65
C LEU A 51 -2.65 -14.01 12.68
N VAL A 52 -3.93 -13.67 12.49
CA VAL A 52 -4.35 -12.46 11.79
C VAL A 52 -3.86 -11.22 12.55
N ASP A 53 -3.06 -10.38 11.87
CA ASP A 53 -2.59 -9.11 12.44
C ASP A 53 -3.73 -8.07 12.48
N PRO A 54 -4.05 -7.49 13.66
CA PRO A 54 -5.14 -6.51 13.76
C PRO A 54 -4.96 -5.26 12.90
N GLY A 55 -3.70 -4.85 12.65
CA GLY A 55 -3.37 -3.71 11.80
C GLY A 55 -3.65 -3.98 10.32
N GLU A 56 -3.35 -5.19 9.85
CA GLU A 56 -3.67 -5.60 8.48
C GLU A 56 -5.19 -5.68 8.26
N GLU A 57 -5.95 -6.28 9.18
CA GLU A 57 -7.42 -6.30 9.09
C GLU A 57 -8.02 -4.91 9.12
N LYS A 58 -7.49 -4.01 9.97
CA LYS A 58 -7.92 -2.61 9.99
C LYS A 58 -7.71 -1.94 8.64
N LEU A 59 -6.57 -2.18 8.00
CA LEU A 59 -6.31 -1.67 6.64
C LEU A 59 -7.26 -2.28 5.62
N LYS A 60 -7.47 -3.61 5.64
CA LYS A 60 -8.42 -4.29 4.75
C LYS A 60 -9.80 -3.68 4.85
N ASN A 61 -10.32 -3.50 6.05
CA ASN A 61 -11.63 -2.90 6.30
C ASN A 61 -11.67 -1.43 5.88
N GLN A 62 -10.60 -0.67 6.13
CA GLN A 62 -10.53 0.75 5.75
C GLN A 62 -10.55 0.96 4.23
N PHE A 63 -9.93 0.05 3.47
CA PHE A 63 -9.84 0.11 2.02
C PHE A 63 -10.83 -0.82 1.32
N GLU A 64 -11.78 -1.42 2.05
CA GLU A 64 -12.83 -2.24 1.46
C GLU A 64 -13.69 -1.40 0.51
N GLY A 65 -13.84 -1.87 -0.73
CA GLY A 65 -14.56 -1.14 -1.79
C GLY A 65 -13.81 0.06 -2.38
N VAL A 66 -12.57 0.31 -1.98
CA VAL A 66 -11.74 1.38 -2.57
C VAL A 66 -11.03 0.85 -3.81
N ASN A 67 -11.38 1.39 -4.99
CA ASN A 67 -10.73 1.03 -6.25
C ASN A 67 -9.35 1.69 -6.41
N ARG A 68 -9.24 2.95 -5.96
CA ARG A 68 -8.07 3.81 -6.14
C ARG A 68 -7.90 4.73 -4.94
N SER A 69 -6.67 4.88 -4.47
CA SER A 69 -6.32 5.83 -3.42
C SER A 69 -5.45 6.94 -3.98
N PHE A 70 -5.77 8.18 -3.59
CA PHE A 70 -5.01 9.37 -3.94
C PHE A 70 -4.19 9.79 -2.73
N ILE A 71 -2.87 9.61 -2.79
CA ILE A 71 -1.97 9.91 -1.68
C ILE A 71 -1.24 11.22 -2.00
N PRO A 72 -1.26 12.23 -1.13
CA PRO A 72 -0.48 13.45 -1.34
C PRO A 72 1.00 13.11 -1.51
N ALA A 73 1.64 13.62 -2.56
CA ALA A 73 3.02 13.30 -2.88
C ALA A 73 3.99 13.67 -1.74
N HIS A 74 3.71 14.75 -1.01
CA HIS A 74 4.50 15.17 0.13
C HIS A 74 4.34 14.27 1.38
N ALA A 75 3.31 13.42 1.41
CA ALA A 75 3.08 12.47 2.49
C ALA A 75 3.78 11.12 2.23
N ILE A 76 4.24 10.88 1.01
CA ILE A 76 5.00 9.67 0.65
C ILE A 76 6.35 9.69 1.37
N VAL A 77 6.63 8.61 2.08
CA VAL A 77 7.94 8.35 2.70
C VAL A 77 8.84 7.60 1.72
N ARG A 78 8.34 6.54 1.09
CA ARG A 78 9.10 5.73 0.12
C ARG A 78 8.18 4.88 -0.75
N ILE A 79 8.59 4.64 -1.99
CA ILE A 79 8.00 3.66 -2.89
C ILE A 79 9.11 2.72 -3.36
N ASP A 80 8.90 1.42 -3.22
CA ASP A 80 9.82 0.38 -3.70
C ASP A 80 9.06 -0.59 -4.62
N GLU A 81 9.62 -0.93 -5.78
CA GLU A 81 9.18 -2.11 -6.53
C GLU A 81 9.80 -3.36 -5.86
N VAL A 82 8.97 -4.32 -5.47
CA VAL A 82 9.39 -5.48 -4.67
C VAL A 82 9.02 -6.79 -5.36
N GLU A 83 9.83 -7.82 -5.12
CA GLU A 83 9.59 -9.15 -5.71
C GLU A 83 8.36 -9.86 -5.12
N ARG A 84 7.99 -9.57 -3.87
CA ARG A 84 6.92 -10.26 -3.14
C ARG A 84 6.15 -9.31 -2.23
N VAL A 85 4.86 -9.60 -2.06
CA VAL A 85 3.98 -8.90 -1.11
C VAL A 85 4.44 -9.22 0.31
N GLY A 86 4.64 -8.18 1.11
CA GLY A 86 4.89 -8.30 2.54
C GLY A 86 3.62 -8.10 3.37
N GLN A 87 3.77 -7.95 4.68
CA GLN A 87 2.65 -7.64 5.56
C GLN A 87 2.31 -6.14 5.46
N ALA A 88 1.07 -5.82 5.10
CA ALA A 88 0.57 -4.45 5.18
C ALA A 88 0.35 -4.07 6.65
N LYS A 89 0.76 -2.87 7.06
CA LYS A 89 0.74 -2.48 8.47
C LYS A 89 0.56 -0.99 8.68
N ILE A 90 0.08 -0.64 9.88
CA ILE A 90 0.00 0.72 10.39
C ILE A 90 0.88 0.79 11.63
N SER A 91 1.74 1.80 11.71
CA SER A 91 2.50 2.12 12.92
C SER A 91 2.35 3.59 13.28
N GLU A 92 2.52 3.96 14.55
CA GLU A 92 2.60 5.38 14.91
C GLU A 92 3.83 6.03 14.26
N ALA A 93 3.67 7.25 13.76
CA ALA A 93 4.80 8.04 13.33
C ALA A 93 5.57 8.46 14.60
N LYS A 94 6.69 7.80 14.87
CA LYS A 94 7.59 8.24 15.94
C LYS A 94 8.16 9.59 15.53
N GLY A 95 7.73 10.65 16.21
CA GLY A 95 8.36 11.96 16.11
C GLY A 95 9.84 11.84 16.47
N GLY A 96 10.69 12.43 15.66
CA GLY A 96 12.10 12.64 16.01
C GLY A 96 12.25 13.63 17.15
#